data_AF-A0A8B7P1C6-F1
#
_entry.id   AF-A0A8B7P1C6-F1
#
_cell.length_a   1.000
_cell.length_b   1.000
_cell.length_c   1.000
_cell.angle_alpha   90.00
_cell.angle_beta   90.00
_cell.angle_gamma   90.00
#
_symmetry.space_group_name_H-M   'P 1'
#
loop_
_entity.id
_entity.type
_entity.pdbx_description
1 polymer ?
#
loop_
_entity_poly.entity_id
_entity_poly.type
_entity_poly.pdbx_seq_one_letter_code
_entity_poly.pdbx_strand_id
1 'polypeptide(L)'
;VVRGFLRPETAQGIFVNFKRLLEYNNGRLPFAAAQVGNAYRNEISPRSGLLRVREFTMAEIEHFCFPDDKSHPKFPQVEQEVLTLYSGAAQMAGEPPTRMT
;
A
#
# COMPACT_ATOMS: atom_id res chain seq x y z
N VAL A 1 -30.40 13.81 7.16
CA VAL A 1 -29.62 13.58 5.92
C VAL A 1 -28.25 13.04 6.32
N VAL A 2 -27.86 11.86 5.84
CA VAL A 2 -26.52 11.31 6.09
C VAL A 2 -25.53 12.04 5.19
N ARG A 3 -24.43 12.54 5.77
CA ARG A 3 -23.33 13.16 5.00
C ARG A 3 -22.37 12.06 4.54
N GLY A 4 -21.85 12.17 3.33
CA GLY A 4 -20.92 11.20 2.74
C GLY A 4 -19.73 11.88 2.08
N PHE A 5 -18.69 11.09 1.81
CA PHE A 5 -17.47 11.52 1.15
C PHE A 5 -17.11 10.54 0.04
N LEU A 6 -16.41 11.03 -0.98
CA LEU A 6 -15.73 10.15 -1.92
C LEU A 6 -14.51 9.55 -1.22
N ARG A 7 -14.23 8.27 -1.48
CA ARG A 7 -13.11 7.57 -0.84
C ARG A 7 -11.77 8.19 -1.28
N PRO A 8 -10.87 8.56 -0.35
CA PRO A 8 -9.54 9.05 -0.69
C PRO A 8 -8.54 7.94 -1.04
N GLU A 9 -8.93 6.69 -0.78
CA GLU A 9 -8.17 5.45 -1.00
C GLU A 9 -9.11 4.25 -1.22
N THR A 10 -8.54 3.09 -1.55
CA THR A 10 -9.28 1.83 -1.77
C THR A 10 -9.20 0.85 -0.58
N ALA A 11 -8.21 1.01 0.30
CA ALA A 11 -7.91 0.15 1.46
C ALA A 11 -9.07 -0.02 2.46
N GLN A 12 -9.79 1.06 2.78
CA GLN A 12 -10.90 1.01 3.75
C GLN A 12 -11.95 -0.05 3.39
N GLY A 13 -12.23 -0.25 2.10
CA GLY A 13 -13.16 -1.28 1.63
C GLY A 13 -12.71 -2.70 1.97
N ILE A 14 -11.39 -2.94 1.99
CA ILE A 14 -10.79 -4.22 2.36
C ILE A 14 -10.91 -4.43 3.87
N PHE A 15 -10.60 -3.40 4.67
CA PHE A 15 -10.66 -3.50 6.13
C PHE A 15 -12.07 -3.74 6.66
N VAL A 16 -13.09 -3.03 6.15
CA VAL A 16 -14.48 -3.26 6.59
C VAL A 16 -14.99 -4.66 6.22
N ASN A 17 -14.42 -5.29 5.19
CA ASN A 17 -14.76 -6.65 4.77
C ASN A 17 -13.82 -7.72 5.33
N PHE A 18 -12.90 -7.39 6.24
CA PHE A 18 -11.86 -8.30 6.74
C PHE A 18 -12.42 -9.65 7.19
N LYS A 19 -13.53 -9.68 7.95
CA LYS A 19 -14.13 -10.93 8.45
C LYS A 19 -14.50 -11.90 7.32
N ARG A 20 -15.08 -11.39 6.23
CA ARG A 20 -15.48 -12.20 5.06
C ARG A 20 -14.26 -12.65 4.25
N LEU A 21 -13.25 -11.79 4.13
CA LEU A 21 -12.00 -12.11 3.44
C LEU A 21 -11.21 -13.19 4.19
N LEU A 22 -11.15 -13.08 5.52
CA LEU A 22 -10.53 -14.09 6.37
C LEU A 22 -11.29 -15.43 6.30
N GLU A 23 -12.61 -15.39 6.32
CA GLU A 23 -13.46 -16.58 6.12
C GLU A 23 -13.21 -17.24 4.76
N TYR A 24 -13.07 -16.44 3.68
CA TYR A 24 -12.70 -16.95 2.37
C TYR A 24 -11.34 -17.66 2.36
N ASN A 25 -10.40 -17.22 3.21
CA ASN A 25 -9.14 -17.93 3.44
C ASN A 25 -9.21 -18.99 4.56
N ASN A 26 -10.40 -19.50 4.88
CA ASN A 26 -10.64 -20.52 5.90
C ASN A 26 -10.12 -20.14 7.30
N GLY A 27 -10.12 -18.85 7.65
CA GLY A 27 -9.63 -18.38 8.94
C GLY A 27 -8.10 -18.38 9.08
N ARG A 28 -7.36 -18.58 8.00
CA ARG A 28 -5.89 -18.72 8.03
C ARG A 28 -5.20 -17.39 7.70
N LEU A 29 -4.06 -17.16 8.34
CA LEU A 29 -3.08 -16.14 7.97
C LEU A 29 -1.78 -16.83 7.52
N PRO A 30 -0.94 -16.16 6.71
CA PRO A 30 -1.19 -14.88 6.06
C PRO A 30 -2.18 -14.98 4.88
N PHE A 31 -2.78 -13.86 4.50
CA PHE A 31 -3.49 -13.70 3.23
C PHE A 31 -3.40 -12.27 2.73
N ALA A 32 -3.64 -12.05 1.44
CA ALA A 32 -3.70 -10.71 0.87
C ALA A 32 -5.05 -10.48 0.17
N ALA A 33 -5.52 -9.25 0.21
CA ALA A 33 -6.62 -8.78 -0.62
C ALA A 33 -6.17 -7.52 -1.38
N ALA A 34 -6.70 -7.34 -2.59
CA ALA A 34 -6.33 -6.22 -3.44
C ALA A 34 -7.58 -5.54 -4.00
N GLN A 35 -7.51 -4.24 -4.21
CA GLN A 35 -8.56 -3.48 -4.87
C GLN A 35 -7.95 -2.53 -5.89
N VAL A 36 -8.51 -2.56 -7.10
CA VAL A 36 -8.20 -1.61 -8.18
C VAL A 36 -9.42 -0.72 -8.38
N GLY A 37 -9.24 0.60 -8.33
CA GLY A 37 -10.32 1.53 -8.61
C GLY A 37 -9.97 2.97 -8.34
N ASN A 38 -10.94 3.84 -8.62
CA ASN A 38 -10.73 5.28 -8.50
C ASN A 38 -10.74 5.73 -7.03
N ALA A 39 -9.87 6.69 -6.74
CA ALA A 39 -9.80 7.41 -5.49
C ALA A 39 -9.80 8.92 -5.75
N TYR A 40 -10.28 9.68 -4.76
CA TYR A 40 -10.57 11.10 -4.91
C TYR A 40 -9.85 11.92 -3.86
N ARG A 41 -9.05 12.89 -4.30
CA ARG A 41 -8.35 13.82 -3.40
C ARG A 41 -8.69 15.24 -3.82
N ASN A 42 -9.29 16.02 -2.93
CA ASN A 42 -9.69 17.40 -3.24
C ASN A 42 -8.47 18.34 -3.20
N GLU A 43 -7.54 18.11 -4.13
CA GLU A 43 -6.29 18.82 -4.24
C GLU A 43 -6.52 20.32 -4.48
N ILE A 44 -5.88 21.14 -3.64
CA ILE A 44 -6.08 22.60 -3.63
C ILE A 44 -5.52 23.21 -4.91
N SER A 45 -4.32 22.78 -5.33
CA SER A 45 -3.66 23.24 -6.54
C SER A 45 -3.21 22.07 -7.42
N PRO A 46 -4.08 21.57 -8.33
CA PRO A 46 -3.76 20.48 -9.24
C PRO A 46 -2.88 21.00 -10.39
N ARG A 47 -1.60 21.22 -10.09
CA ARG A 47 -0.54 21.57 -11.04
C ARG A 47 0.31 20.32 -11.29
N SER A 48 0.94 20.19 -12.46
CA SER A 48 1.78 19.05 -12.88
C SER A 48 1.06 17.90 -13.61
N GLY A 49 -0.07 18.17 -14.26
CA GLY A 49 -0.75 17.19 -15.12
C GLY A 49 -1.14 15.91 -14.37
N LEU A 50 -0.83 14.74 -14.95
CA LEU A 50 -1.16 13.43 -14.35
C LEU A 50 -0.47 13.16 -13.01
N LEU A 51 0.61 13.87 -12.67
CA LEU A 51 1.32 13.68 -11.40
C LEU A 51 0.51 14.16 -10.19
N ARG A 52 -0.48 15.05 -10.39
CA ARG A 52 -1.27 15.62 -9.29
C ARG A 52 -2.69 15.96 -9.75
N VAL A 53 -3.58 14.99 -9.64
CA VAL A 53 -4.98 15.05 -10.09
C VAL A 53 -5.96 14.86 -8.94
N ARG A 54 -7.23 15.17 -9.17
CA ARG A 54 -8.30 15.03 -8.17
C ARG A 54 -9.02 13.67 -8.19
N GLU A 55 -8.87 12.92 -9.27
CA GLU A 55 -9.36 11.56 -9.46
C GLU A 55 -8.30 10.76 -10.19
N PHE A 56 -7.99 9.56 -9.69
CA PHE A 56 -7.04 8.65 -10.31
C PHE A 56 -7.30 7.21 -9.86
N THR A 57 -6.88 6.28 -10.70
CA THR A 57 -6.93 4.84 -10.40
C THR A 57 -5.77 4.47 -9.50
N MET A 58 -6.07 3.76 -8.41
CA MET A 58 -5.07 3.13 -7.54
C MET A 58 -5.25 1.61 -7.55
N ALA A 59 -4.15 0.91 -7.30
CA ALA A 59 -4.14 -0.52 -7.03
C ALA A 59 -3.48 -0.70 -5.65
N GLU A 60 -4.26 -1.05 -4.64
CA GLU A 60 -3.77 -1.24 -3.27
C GLU A 60 -3.88 -2.73 -2.88
N ILE A 61 -2.92 -3.18 -2.07
CA ILE A 61 -2.84 -4.54 -1.55
C ILE A 61 -2.73 -4.44 -0.03
N GLU A 62 -3.64 -5.11 0.66
CA GLU A 62 -3.55 -5.33 2.11
C GLU A 62 -3.08 -6.75 2.35
N HIS A 63 -1.84 -6.90 2.81
CA HIS A 63 -1.25 -8.20 3.16
C HIS A 63 -1.33 -8.40 4.68
N PHE A 64 -2.28 -9.24 5.11
CA PHE A 64 -2.49 -9.59 6.51
C PHE A 64 -1.55 -10.74 6.90
N CYS A 65 -0.71 -10.51 7.91
CA CYS A 65 0.26 -11.48 8.41
C CYS A 65 0.19 -11.58 9.94
N PHE A 66 0.84 -12.60 10.51
CA PHE A 66 0.97 -12.70 11.95
C PHE A 66 1.90 -11.60 12.48
N PRO A 67 1.59 -10.97 13.62
CA PRO A 67 2.46 -9.94 14.19
C PRO A 67 3.84 -10.51 14.56
N ASP A 68 3.87 -11.78 14.99
CA ASP A 68 5.08 -12.48 15.44
C ASP A 68 5.87 -13.15 14.29
N ASP A 69 5.26 -13.27 13.11
CA ASP A 69 5.91 -13.80 11.91
C ASP A 69 5.58 -12.93 10.70
N LYS A 70 6.53 -12.04 10.38
CA LYS A 70 6.49 -11.14 9.22
C LYS A 70 7.42 -11.62 8.09
N SER A 71 7.86 -12.88 8.12
CA SER A 71 8.64 -13.44 7.03
C SER A 71 7.77 -13.66 5.78
N HIS A 72 8.38 -13.66 4.60
CA HIS A 72 7.68 -13.99 3.36
C HIS A 72 8.45 -15.10 2.62
N PRO A 73 7.82 -16.27 2.35
CA PRO A 73 8.54 -17.44 1.82
C PRO A 73 9.10 -17.22 0.41
N LYS A 74 8.63 -16.20 -0.31
CA LYS A 74 9.14 -15.84 -1.66
C LYS A 74 10.18 -14.72 -1.65
N PHE A 75 10.64 -14.25 -0.48
CA PHE A 75 11.74 -13.28 -0.43
C PHE A 75 13.00 -13.75 -1.20
N PRO A 76 13.39 -15.04 -1.17
CA PRO A 76 14.52 -15.53 -1.98
C PRO A 76 14.41 -15.32 -3.49
N GLN A 77 13.21 -15.02 -4.01
CA GLN A 77 13.02 -14.71 -5.44
C GLN A 77 13.53 -13.33 -5.82
N VAL A 78 13.70 -12.43 -4.84
CA VAL A 78 14.08 -11.02 -5.05
C VAL A 78 15.25 -10.59 -4.17
N GLU A 79 15.80 -11.48 -3.34
CA GLU A 79 16.85 -11.15 -2.38
C GLU A 79 18.16 -10.64 -3.02
N GLN A 80 18.40 -10.96 -4.29
CA GLN A 80 19.61 -10.56 -5.02
C GLN A 80 19.40 -9.30 -5.87
N GLU A 81 18.21 -8.70 -5.83
CA GLU A 81 17.89 -7.51 -6.63
C GLU A 81 18.59 -6.27 -6.06
N VAL A 82 19.47 -5.67 -6.85
CA VAL A 82 20.19 -4.46 -6.42
C VAL A 82 19.31 -3.23 -6.60
N LEU A 83 18.84 -2.67 -5.49
CA LEU A 83 17.98 -1.49 -5.44
C LEU A 83 18.72 -0.27 -4.88
N THR A 84 18.33 0.91 -5.33
CA THR A 84 18.75 2.17 -4.71
C THR A 84 17.83 2.46 -3.53
N LEU A 85 18.33 2.28 -2.30
CA LEU A 85 17.60 2.47 -1.06
C LEU A 85 18.00 3.79 -0.39
N TYR A 86 17.01 4.52 0.13
CA TYR A 86 17.23 5.80 0.81
C TYR A 86 16.65 5.78 2.22
N SER A 87 17.46 5.30 3.18
CA SER A 87 17.02 5.11 4.57
C SER A 87 16.64 6.43 5.24
N GLY A 88 15.78 6.37 6.27
CA GLY A 88 15.42 7.56 7.05
C GLY A 88 16.62 8.22 7.73
N ALA A 89 17.59 7.42 8.18
CA ALA A 89 18.83 7.94 8.77
C ALA A 89 19.66 8.73 7.76
N ALA A 90 19.86 8.20 6.54
CA ALA A 90 20.61 8.88 5.49
C ALA A 90 19.93 10.20 5.07
N GLN A 91 18.60 10.20 4.94
CA GLN A 91 17.83 11.41 4.65
C GLN A 91 18.04 12.51 5.69
N MET A 92 18.01 12.15 6.98
CA MET A 92 18.18 13.10 8.08
C MET A 92 19.63 13.61 8.20
N ALA A 93 20.60 12.80 7.81
CA ALA A 93 22.01 13.17 7.79
C ALA A 93 22.44 13.93 6.52
N GLY A 94 21.56 14.02 5.50
CA GLY A 94 21.90 14.60 4.20
C GLY A 94 22.84 13.72 3.36
N GLU A 95 22.88 12.43 3.65
CA GLU A 95 23.69 11.44 2.94
C GLU A 95 22.99 10.96 1.66
N PRO A 96 23.74 10.55 0.63
CA PRO A 96 23.15 10.03 -0.60
C PRO A 96 22.49 8.64 -0.40
N PRO A 97 21.56 8.25 -1.28
CA PRO A 97 21.01 6.90 -1.28
C PRO A 97 22.09 5.86 -1.63
N THR A 98 21.94 4.63 -1.12
CA THR A 98 22.92 3.55 -1.30
C THR A 98 22.36 2.43 -2.17
N ARG A 99 23.19 1.79 -2.98
CA ARG A 99 22.83 0.59 -3.75
C ARG A 99 23.04 -0.66 -2.89
N MET A 100 21.99 -1.42 -2.63
CA MET A 100 22.00 -2.59 -1.74
C MET A 100 21.14 -3.70 -2.33
N THR A 101 21.42 -4.94 -1.94
CA THR A 101 20.53 -6.10 -2.12
C THR A 101 19.55 -6.18 -0.96
#